data_AF-A4ESX0-F1
#
_entry.id   AF-A4ESX0-F1
#
_cell.length_a   1.000
_cell.length_b   1.000
_cell.length_c   1.000
_cell.angle_alpha   90.00
_cell.angle_beta   90.00
_cell.angle_gamma   90.00
#
_symmetry.space_group_name_H-M   'P 1'
#
loop_
_entity.id
_entity.type
_entity.pdbx_description
1 polymer ?
#
loop_
_entity_poly.entity_id
_entity_poly.type
_entity_poly.pdbx_seq_one_letter_code
_entity_poly.pdbx_strand_id
1 'polypeptide(L)' 'MTSQVQRARGYPECVQPWIMQLLVRKPVRIATFAIPNKAARIIWAILTKETYYRQTAA' A
#
# COMPACT_ATOMS: atom_id res chain seq x y z
N MET A 1 4.14 -12.88 8.69
CA MET A 1 3.32 -11.70 8.37
C MET A 1 3.77 -10.53 9.23
N THR A 2 4.96 -10.00 8.98
CA THR A 2 5.66 -9.10 9.92
C THR A 2 5.82 -7.69 9.35
N SER A 3 5.40 -6.71 10.15
CA SER A 3 5.97 -5.35 10.25
C SER A 3 6.20 -4.57 8.94
N GLN A 4 5.13 -3.99 8.36
CA GLN A 4 5.27 -2.82 7.47
C GLN A 4 4.89 -1.52 8.19
N VAL A 5 3.89 -1.58 9.08
CA VAL A 5 3.45 -0.43 9.88
C VAL A 5 4.46 -0.08 10.98
N GLN A 6 5.10 -1.07 11.61
CA GLN A 6 6.20 -0.82 12.55
C GLN A 6 7.47 -0.38 11.82
N ARG A 7 7.76 -0.95 10.64
CA ARG A 7 8.84 -0.47 9.78
C ARG A 7 8.66 0.98 9.35
N ALA A 8 7.43 1.43 9.08
CA ALA A 8 7.14 2.84 8.79
C ALA A 8 7.50 3.78 9.94
N ARG A 9 7.54 3.29 11.19
CA ARG A 9 7.98 4.08 12.35
C ARG A 9 9.50 4.05 12.55
N GLY A 10 10.19 2.98 12.14
CA GLY A 10 11.64 2.82 12.35
C GLY A 10 12.53 3.13 11.15
N TYR A 11 12.02 2.95 9.93
CA TYR A 11 12.72 3.12 8.64
C TYR A 11 11.75 3.69 7.59
N PRO A 12 11.49 5.02 7.63
CA PRO A 12 10.62 5.73 6.70
C PRO A 12 10.93 5.51 5.21
N GLU A 13 12.21 5.34 4.88
CA GLU A 13 12.77 5.22 3.53
C GLU A 13 12.47 3.88 2.86
N CYS A 14 12.15 2.85 3.65
CA CYS A 14 11.81 1.53 3.14
C CYS A 14 10.30 1.37 2.88
N VAL A 15 9.50 2.39 3.17
CA VAL A 15 8.03 2.36 3.08
C VAL A 15 7.55 3.33 2.01
N GLN A 16 6.56 2.90 1.21
CA GLN A 16 6.04 3.72 0.12
C GLN A 16 5.53 5.07 0.67
N PRO A 17 5.94 6.22 0.10
CA PRO A 17 5.63 7.56 0.63
C PRO A 17 4.14 7.82 0.89
N TRP A 18 3.25 7.24 0.09
CA TRP A 18 1.80 7.38 0.27
C TRP A 18 1.27 6.75 1.57
N ILE A 19 1.95 5.73 2.12
CA ILE A 19 1.58 5.09 3.39
C ILE A 19 1.86 6.04 4.55
N MET A 20 2.97 6.79 4.49
CA MET A 20 3.26 7.84 5.48
C MET A 20 2.24 8.96 5.42
N GLN A 21 1.93 9.47 4.23
CA GLN A 21 0.89 10.49 4.05
C GLN A 21 -0.48 10.01 4.54
N LEU A 22 -0.76 8.71 4.41
CA LEU A 22 -1.98 8.11 4.94
C LEU A 22 -1.97 8.03 6.47
N LEU A 23 -0.86 7.66 7.09
CA LEU A 23 -0.70 7.62 8.55
C LEU A 23 -0.79 9.00 9.20
N VAL A 24 -0.40 10.06 8.50
CA VAL A 24 -0.60 11.46 8.95
C VAL A 24 -2.09 11.82 8.98
N ARG A 25 -2.89 11.28 8.06
CA ARG A 25 -4.29 11.68 7.86
C ARG A 25 -5.31 10.75 8.53
N LYS A 26 -4.96 9.48 8.77
CA LYS A 26 -5.89 8.43 9.21
C LYS A 26 -5.31 7.63 10.38
N PRO A 27 -6.16 7.13 11.30
CA PRO A 27 -5.74 6.24 12.37
C PRO A 27 -5.11 4.97 11.80
N VAL A 28 -4.14 4.42 12.54
CA VAL A 28 -3.29 3.29 12.13
C VAL A 28 -4.11 2.09 11.65
N ARG A 29 -5.26 1.80 12.29
CA ARG A 29 -6.16 0.72 11.89
C ARG A 29 -6.58 0.82 10.43
N ILE A 30 -6.89 2.03 9.95
CA ILE A 30 -7.30 2.27 8.56
C ILE A 30 -6.09 2.15 7.62
N ALA A 31 -4.92 2.65 8.04
CA ALA A 31 -3.69 2.53 7.27
C ALA A 31 -3.29 1.06 7.03
N THR A 32 -3.51 0.19 8.01
CA THR A 32 -3.26 -1.25 7.88
C THR A 32 -4.10 -1.89 6.78
N PHE A 33 -5.37 -1.51 6.65
CA PHE A 33 -6.26 -2.03 5.60
C PHE A 33 -6.00 -1.42 4.22
N ALA A 34 -5.41 -0.22 4.15
CA ALA A 34 -5.15 0.45 2.88
C ALA A 34 -4.10 -0.28 2.02
N ILE A 35 -3.11 -0.92 2.65
CA ILE A 35 -2.08 -1.69 1.93
C ILE A 35 -2.71 -2.89 1.17
N PRO A 36 -3.47 -3.79 1.82
CA PRO A 36 -4.24 -4.82 1.12
C PRO A 36 -5.24 -4.24 0.11
N ASN A 37 -5.93 -3.15 0.45
CA ASN A 37 -6.94 -2.55 -0.44
C ASN A 37 -6.31 -2.07 -1.76
N LYS A 38 -5.09 -1.52 -1.71
CA LYS A 38 -4.33 -1.16 -2.93
C LYS A 38 -4.04 -2.40 -3.78
N ALA A 39 -3.62 -3.50 -3.16
CA ALA A 39 -3.35 -4.76 -3.87
C ALA A 39 -4.64 -5.37 -4.46
N ALA A 40 -5.72 -5.40 -3.70
CA ALA A 40 -7.03 -5.89 -4.16
C ALA A 40 -7.53 -5.10 -5.38
N ARG A 41 -7.34 -3.78 -5.39
CA ARG A 41 -7.73 -2.94 -6.54
C ARG A 41 -6.88 -3.19 -7.78
N ILE A 42 -5.58 -3.49 -7.61
CA ILE A 42 -4.70 -3.92 -8.71
C ILE A 42 -5.18 -5.26 -9.27
N ILE A 43 -5.44 -6.24 -8.41
CA ILE A 43 -5.95 -7.56 -8.82
C ILE A 43 -7.28 -7.40 -9.55
N TRP A 44 -8.21 -6.62 -9.00
CA TRP A 44 -9.50 -6.35 -9.63
C TRP A 44 -9.35 -5.69 -11.00
N ALA A 45 -8.44 -4.72 -11.15
CA ALA A 45 -8.18 -4.09 -12.44
C ALA A 45 -7.59 -5.06 -13.47
N ILE A 46 -6.68 -5.95 -13.05
CA ILE A 46 -6.13 -7.01 -13.91
C ILE A 46 -7.24 -7.95 -14.37
N LEU A 47 -8.08 -8.41 -13.43
CA LEU A 47 -9.16 -9.35 -13.72
C LEU A 47 -10.26 -8.75 -14.61
N THR A 48 -10.59 -7.47 -14.41
CA THR A 48 -11.69 -6.82 -15.15
C THR A 48 -11.26 -6.26 -16.50
N LYS A 49 -9.98 -5.91 -16.66
CA LYS A 49 -9.47 -5.30 -17.90
C LYS A 49 -8.66 -6.26 -18.77
N GLU A 50 -8.47 -7.51 -18.34
CA GLU A 50 -7.58 -8.51 -18.97
C GLU A 50 -6.17 -7.97 -19.28
N THR A 51 -5.74 -6.94 -18.54
CA THR A 51 -4.45 -6.30 -18.74
C THR A 51 -3.39 -6.98 -17.89
N TYR A 52 -2.22 -7.25 -18.45
CA TYR A 52 -1.08 -7.71 -17.69
C TYR A 52 -0.68 -6.70 -16.61
N TYR A 53 -0.20 -7.21 -15.47
CA TYR A 53 0.33 -6.38 -14.40
C TYR A 53 1.47 -5.51 -14.93
N ARG A 54 1.22 -4.20 -15.02
CA ARG A 54 2.25 -3.20 -15.32
C ARG A 54 2.63 -2.53 -14.01
N GLN A 55 3.87 -2.76 -13.58
CA GLN A 55 4.45 -1.97 -12.52
C GLN A 55 4.68 -0.56 -13.09
N THR A 56 3.86 0.41 -12.68
CA THR A 56 4.11 1.81 -13.01
C THR A 56 5.50 2.15 -12.49
N ALA A 57 6.44 2.40 -13.40
CA ALA A 57 7.77 2.84 -13.05
C ALA A 57 7.65 4.07 -12.15
N ALA A 58 8.30 3.98 -10.99
CA ALA A 58 8.38 5.04 -9.99
C ALA A 58 9.33 6.13 -10.48
#